data_AF-A0A2D7JZ94-F1
#
_entry.id   AF-A0A2D7JZ94-F1
#
_cell.length_a   1.000
_cell.length_b   1.000
_cell.length_c   1.000
_cell.angle_alpha   90.00
_cell.angle_beta   90.00
_cell.angle_gamma   90.00
#
_symmetry.space_group_name_H-M   'P 1'
#
loop_
_entity.id
_entity.type
_entity.pdbx_description
1 polymer ?
#
loop_
_entity_poly.entity_id
_entity_poly.type
_entity_poly.pdbx_seq_one_letter_code
_entity_poly.pdbx_strand_id
1 'polypeptide(L)'
;MTLLEHLKNINAKSKEKMDKEPGLWIGMITEDLEHWKNYGITTPAQLDRYFLETDVYEMHKSAYGVKGRHYEFSKMSDDDLKKEFEHLCKVAQYEMEQEEKAEKEAYNNFEKQIKKNLELGASDRENAIQWVLDAEGLTEEKDTGYICYTLGLSYDKEYIFKTKH
;
A
#
# COMPACT_ATOMS: atom_id res chain seq x y z
N MET A 1 6.49 -34.61 3.93
CA MET A 1 5.25 -33.87 4.22
C MET A 1 4.34 -33.98 3.01
N THR A 2 3.08 -34.34 3.22
CA THR A 2 2.06 -34.39 2.15
C THR A 2 1.53 -32.99 1.84
N LEU A 3 0.86 -32.81 0.70
CA LEU A 3 0.21 -31.53 0.36
C LEU A 3 -0.82 -31.11 1.43
N LEU A 4 -1.62 -32.06 1.92
CA LEU A 4 -2.61 -31.78 2.97
C LEU A 4 -1.98 -31.35 4.29
N GLU A 5 -0.90 -32.01 4.70
CA GLU A 5 -0.13 -31.61 5.90
C GLU A 5 0.45 -30.20 5.75
N HIS A 6 0.95 -29.86 4.56
CA HIS A 6 1.50 -28.55 4.26
C HIS A 6 0.44 -27.44 4.32
N LEU A 7 -0.72 -27.65 3.70
CA LEU A 7 -1.87 -26.73 3.74
C LEU A 7 -2.34 -26.49 5.19
N LYS A 8 -2.49 -27.57 5.96
CA LYS A 8 -2.85 -27.49 7.39
C LYS A 8 -1.83 -26.72 8.21
N ASN A 9 -0.53 -26.90 7.91
CA ASN A 9 0.53 -26.17 8.58
C ASN A 9 0.50 -24.67 8.28
N ILE A 10 0.25 -24.28 7.02
CA ILE A 10 0.09 -22.86 6.64
C ILE A 10 -1.11 -22.25 7.37
N ASN A 11 -2.24 -22.97 7.39
CA ASN A 11 -3.45 -22.55 8.08
C ASN A 11 -3.23 -22.44 9.61
N ALA A 12 -2.54 -23.39 10.22
CA ALA A 12 -2.23 -23.35 11.66
C ALA A 12 -1.36 -22.14 12.03
N LYS A 13 -0.31 -21.86 11.24
CA LYS A 13 0.54 -20.67 11.43
C LYS A 13 -0.24 -19.37 11.27
N SER A 14 -1.17 -19.31 10.31
CA SER A 14 -2.02 -18.15 10.08
C SER A 14 -2.92 -17.87 11.28
N LYS A 15 -3.54 -18.92 11.84
CA LYS A 15 -4.34 -18.82 13.07
C LYS A 15 -3.50 -18.35 14.27
N GLU A 16 -2.34 -18.98 14.48
CA GLU A 16 -1.43 -18.60 15.56
C GLU A 16 -1.02 -17.13 15.47
N LYS A 17 -0.80 -16.61 14.25
CA LYS A 17 -0.47 -15.19 14.05
C LYS A 17 -1.66 -14.28 14.36
N MET A 18 -2.86 -14.62 13.90
CA MET A 18 -4.08 -13.86 14.23
C MET A 18 -4.37 -13.83 15.73
N ASP A 19 -4.12 -14.93 16.45
CA ASP A 19 -4.30 -14.99 17.90
C ASP A 19 -3.33 -14.07 18.66
N LYS A 20 -2.13 -13.83 18.10
CA LYS A 20 -1.08 -12.99 18.70
C LYS A 20 -1.22 -11.49 18.36
N GLU A 21 -1.86 -11.15 17.25
CA GLU A 21 -1.91 -9.78 16.72
C GLU A 21 -3.38 -9.29 16.65
N PRO A 22 -3.87 -8.58 17.69
CA PRO A 22 -5.23 -8.06 17.71
C PRO A 22 -5.55 -7.18 16.50
N GLY A 23 -6.66 -7.48 15.81
CA GLY A 23 -7.09 -6.76 14.61
C GLY A 23 -6.51 -7.29 13.30
N LEU A 24 -5.59 -8.27 13.34
CA LEU A 24 -5.10 -8.95 12.15
C LEU A 24 -6.11 -10.02 11.68
N TRP A 25 -6.43 -10.01 10.38
CA TRP A 25 -7.18 -11.08 9.73
C TRP A 25 -6.37 -11.65 8.56
N ILE A 26 -6.20 -12.97 8.55
CA ILE A 26 -5.49 -13.72 7.51
C ILE A 26 -6.47 -14.72 6.90
N GLY A 27 -6.63 -14.66 5.57
CA GLY A 27 -7.45 -15.63 4.85
C GLY A 27 -6.90 -17.05 4.98
N MET A 28 -7.79 -18.03 5.12
CA MET A 28 -7.40 -19.44 5.21
C MET A 28 -7.34 -20.07 3.82
N ILE A 29 -6.35 -20.91 3.59
CA ILE A 29 -6.18 -21.63 2.34
C ILE A 29 -7.07 -22.87 2.35
N THR A 30 -7.76 -23.15 1.24
CA THR A 30 -8.59 -24.35 1.14
C THR A 30 -7.75 -25.62 1.29
N GLU A 31 -8.23 -26.55 2.11
CA GLU A 31 -7.60 -27.87 2.31
C GLU A 31 -8.14 -28.94 1.33
N ASP A 32 -9.02 -28.55 0.41
CA ASP A 32 -9.56 -29.43 -0.63
C ASP A 32 -8.48 -29.76 -1.68
N LEU A 33 -8.04 -31.03 -1.68
CA LEU A 33 -7.03 -31.50 -2.62
C LEU A 33 -7.52 -31.57 -4.07
N GLU A 34 -8.83 -31.73 -4.31
CA GLU A 34 -9.33 -31.77 -5.69
C GLU A 34 -9.31 -30.37 -6.31
N HIS A 35 -9.57 -29.33 -5.50
CA HIS A 35 -9.34 -27.94 -5.89
C HIS A 35 -7.90 -27.75 -6.40
N TRP A 36 -6.89 -28.11 -5.60
CA TRP A 36 -5.48 -27.93 -5.98
C TRP A 36 -5.08 -28.78 -7.18
N LYS A 37 -5.60 -30.01 -7.26
CA LYS A 37 -5.37 -30.90 -8.39
C LYS A 37 -5.91 -30.32 -9.70
N ASN A 38 -7.03 -29.61 -9.69
CA ASN A 38 -7.54 -28.89 -10.87
C ASN A 38 -6.62 -27.76 -11.34
N TYR A 39 -5.80 -27.21 -10.45
CA TYR A 39 -4.73 -26.25 -10.77
C TYR A 39 -3.41 -26.94 -11.15
N GLY A 40 -3.38 -28.28 -11.24
CA GLY A 40 -2.17 -29.06 -11.51
C GLY A 40 -1.24 -29.23 -10.30
N ILE A 41 -1.70 -28.87 -9.10
CA ILE A 41 -0.90 -28.88 -7.86
C ILE A 41 -1.24 -30.14 -7.06
N THR A 42 -0.25 -31.00 -6.89
CA THR A 42 -0.39 -32.28 -6.16
C THR A 42 0.69 -32.49 -5.10
N THR A 43 1.66 -31.58 -5.02
CA THR A 43 2.79 -31.65 -4.08
C THR A 43 2.99 -30.32 -3.36
N PRO A 44 3.60 -30.31 -2.16
CA PRO A 44 3.95 -29.07 -1.46
C PRO A 44 4.82 -28.13 -2.29
N ALA A 45 5.82 -28.66 -3.00
CA ALA A 45 6.73 -27.84 -3.80
C ALA A 45 6.02 -27.10 -4.95
N GLN A 46 5.03 -27.73 -5.59
CA GLN A 46 4.21 -27.08 -6.61
C GLN A 46 3.34 -25.97 -6.01
N LEU A 47 2.83 -26.16 -4.79
CA LEU A 47 2.06 -25.14 -4.09
C LEU A 47 2.94 -23.94 -3.72
N ASP A 48 4.13 -24.20 -3.17
CA ASP A 48 5.09 -23.14 -2.80
C ASP A 48 5.50 -22.32 -4.03
N ARG A 49 5.74 -23.00 -5.17
CA ARG A 49 6.01 -22.34 -6.44
C ARG A 49 4.82 -21.50 -6.91
N TYR A 50 3.60 -22.03 -6.85
CA TYR A 50 2.39 -21.31 -7.24
C TYR A 50 2.19 -20.02 -6.43
N PHE A 51 2.43 -20.06 -5.12
CA PHE A 51 2.38 -18.86 -4.29
C PHE A 51 3.50 -17.89 -4.62
N LEU A 52 4.72 -18.36 -4.85
CA LEU A 52 5.81 -17.49 -5.25
C LEU A 52 5.56 -16.78 -6.60
N GLU A 53 5.00 -17.49 -7.59
CA GLU A 53 4.59 -16.87 -8.87
C GLU A 53 3.49 -15.80 -8.65
N THR A 54 2.53 -16.10 -7.77
CA THR A 54 1.46 -15.15 -7.39
C THR A 54 2.05 -13.91 -6.69
N ASP A 55 2.98 -14.12 -5.77
CA ASP A 55 3.65 -13.06 -5.02
C ASP A 55 4.45 -12.14 -5.95
N VAL A 56 5.20 -12.70 -6.91
CA VAL A 56 5.89 -11.90 -7.95
C VAL A 56 4.90 -11.11 -8.80
N TYR A 57 3.83 -11.76 -9.27
CA TYR A 57 2.81 -11.13 -10.10
C TYR A 57 2.13 -9.93 -9.41
N GLU A 58 1.77 -10.08 -8.14
CA GLU A 58 1.09 -9.04 -7.36
C GLU A 58 2.07 -7.98 -6.84
N MET A 59 3.26 -8.35 -6.36
CA MET A 59 4.25 -7.42 -5.81
C MET A 59 4.75 -6.42 -6.85
N HIS A 60 4.77 -6.80 -8.14
CA HIS A 60 5.07 -5.88 -9.23
C HIS A 60 4.13 -4.66 -9.23
N LYS A 61 2.88 -4.79 -8.74
CA LYS A 61 1.97 -3.65 -8.60
C LYS A 61 2.44 -2.68 -7.52
N SER A 62 2.92 -3.18 -6.39
CA SER A 62 3.47 -2.34 -5.33
C SER A 62 4.76 -1.65 -5.76
N ALA A 63 5.58 -2.31 -6.59
CA ALA A 63 6.83 -1.77 -7.09
C ALA A 63 6.66 -0.76 -8.24
N TYR A 64 5.71 -0.98 -9.15
CA TYR A 64 5.62 -0.25 -10.42
C TYR A 64 4.20 0.22 -10.80
N GLY A 65 3.23 0.08 -9.91
CA GLY A 65 1.84 0.51 -10.12
C GLY A 65 0.99 -0.41 -11.01
N VAL A 66 1.56 -1.45 -11.63
CA VAL A 66 0.86 -2.40 -12.52
C VAL A 66 1.19 -3.85 -12.17
N LYS A 67 0.27 -4.78 -12.39
CA LYS A 67 0.55 -6.21 -12.16
C LYS A 67 1.54 -6.77 -13.19
N GLY A 68 2.30 -7.78 -12.80
CA GLY A 68 3.36 -8.43 -13.60
C GLY A 68 2.86 -9.27 -14.78
N ARG A 69 1.98 -8.73 -15.64
CA ARG A 69 1.34 -9.46 -16.76
C ARG A 69 2.31 -9.93 -17.85
N HIS A 70 3.54 -9.40 -17.85
CA HIS A 70 4.55 -9.69 -18.86
C HIS A 70 5.43 -10.88 -18.48
N TYR A 71 5.36 -11.38 -17.25
CA TYR A 71 6.17 -12.53 -16.83
C TYR A 71 5.72 -13.81 -17.53
N GLU A 72 6.71 -14.55 -18.03
CA GLU A 72 6.53 -15.92 -18.50
C GLU A 72 7.06 -16.89 -17.43
N PHE A 73 6.28 -17.12 -16.38
CA PHE A 73 6.74 -17.89 -15.20
C PHE A 73 7.20 -19.32 -15.53
N SER A 74 6.66 -19.93 -16.59
CA SER A 74 7.09 -21.25 -17.08
C SER A 74 8.55 -21.29 -17.53
N LYS A 75 9.17 -20.15 -17.83
CA LYS A 75 10.57 -20.02 -18.21
C LYS A 75 11.50 -19.63 -17.03
N MET A 76 10.95 -19.39 -15.85
CA MET A 76 11.71 -18.98 -14.66
C MET A 76 11.93 -20.17 -13.73
N SER A 77 13.17 -20.34 -13.24
CA SER A 77 13.43 -21.28 -12.15
C SER A 77 12.89 -20.76 -10.81
N ASP A 78 12.76 -21.63 -9.81
CA ASP A 78 12.36 -21.20 -8.45
C ASP A 78 13.33 -20.16 -7.88
N ASP A 79 14.61 -20.26 -8.21
CA ASP A 79 15.62 -19.30 -7.75
C ASP A 79 15.54 -17.96 -8.50
N ASP A 80 15.15 -17.97 -9.78
CA ASP A 80 14.87 -16.73 -10.51
C ASP A 80 13.65 -16.02 -9.94
N LEU A 81 12.59 -16.77 -9.63
CA LEU A 81 11.38 -16.23 -9.00
C LEU A 81 11.68 -15.61 -7.63
N LYS A 82 12.50 -16.27 -6.79
CA LYS A 82 12.90 -15.72 -5.47
C LYS A 82 13.69 -14.43 -5.62
N LYS A 83 14.68 -14.42 -6.52
CA LYS A 83 15.49 -13.21 -6.78
C LYS A 83 14.64 -12.06 -7.29
N GLU A 84 13.69 -12.35 -8.18
CA GLU A 84 12.76 -11.35 -8.69
C GLU A 84 11.87 -10.82 -7.57
N PHE A 85 11.29 -11.70 -6.75
CA PHE A 85 10.49 -11.29 -5.61
C PHE A 85 11.27 -10.41 -4.62
N GLU A 86 12.52 -10.78 -4.29
CA GLU A 86 13.39 -9.97 -3.44
C GLU A 86 13.72 -8.61 -4.06
N HIS A 87 13.91 -8.55 -5.38
CA HIS A 87 14.11 -7.31 -6.11
C HIS A 87 12.86 -6.42 -6.03
N LEU A 88 11.68 -6.98 -6.31
CA LEU A 88 10.42 -6.27 -6.24
C LEU A 88 10.12 -5.74 -4.83
N CYS A 89 10.41 -6.52 -3.79
CA CYS A 89 10.29 -6.06 -2.40
C CYS A 89 11.16 -4.83 -2.12
N LYS A 90 12.41 -4.81 -2.62
CA LYS A 90 13.31 -3.66 -2.46
C LYS A 90 12.82 -2.42 -3.20
N VAL A 91 12.30 -2.59 -4.42
CA VAL A 91 11.73 -1.47 -5.19
C VAL A 91 10.48 -0.94 -4.51
N ALA A 92 9.54 -1.81 -4.12
CA ALA A 92 8.34 -1.41 -3.40
C ALA A 92 8.65 -0.67 -2.10
N GLN A 93 9.63 -1.14 -1.32
CA GLN A 93 10.07 -0.43 -0.12
C GLN A 93 10.66 0.95 -0.46
N TYR A 94 11.50 1.04 -1.48
CA TYR A 94 12.08 2.32 -1.90
C TYR A 94 10.99 3.31 -2.32
N GLU A 95 10.02 2.89 -3.14
CA GLU A 95 8.90 3.73 -3.57
C GLU A 95 8.06 4.20 -2.38
N MET A 96 7.73 3.31 -1.44
CA MET A 96 7.04 3.69 -0.20
C MET A 96 7.82 4.76 0.60
N GLU A 97 9.15 4.62 0.71
CA GLU A 97 9.99 5.61 1.38
C GLU A 97 10.07 6.94 0.62
N GLN A 98 10.00 6.93 -0.71
CA GLN A 98 9.96 8.16 -1.50
C GLN A 98 8.60 8.86 -1.37
N GLU A 99 7.51 8.11 -1.42
CA GLU A 99 6.15 8.62 -1.23
C GLU A 99 6.02 9.27 0.16
N GLU A 100 6.47 8.60 1.22
CA GLU A 100 6.45 9.16 2.58
C GLU A 100 7.29 10.45 2.69
N LYS A 101 8.43 10.54 2.00
CA LYS A 101 9.24 11.77 1.96
C LYS A 101 8.53 12.88 1.21
N ALA A 102 7.95 12.60 0.04
CA ALA A 102 7.21 13.56 -0.75
C ALA A 102 6.00 14.10 0.03
N GLU A 103 5.23 13.23 0.70
CA GLU A 103 4.11 13.63 1.55
C GLU A 103 4.56 14.55 2.70
N LYS A 104 5.66 14.20 3.39
CA LYS A 104 6.24 15.03 4.45
C LYS A 104 6.72 16.38 3.92
N GLU A 105 7.37 16.41 2.77
CA GLU A 105 7.84 17.64 2.13
C GLU A 105 6.69 18.54 1.71
N ALA A 106 5.62 17.98 1.12
CA ALA A 106 4.42 18.72 0.76
C ALA A 106 3.77 19.35 2.00
N TYR A 107 3.61 18.59 3.08
CA TYR A 107 3.08 19.10 4.34
C TYR A 107 3.96 20.20 4.94
N ASN A 108 5.29 20.03 4.93
CA ASN A 108 6.22 21.04 5.42
C ASN A 108 6.16 22.33 4.58
N ASN A 109 5.98 22.22 3.26
CA ASN A 109 5.84 23.38 2.38
C ASN A 109 4.53 24.12 2.63
N PHE A 110 3.43 23.39 2.85
CA PHE A 110 2.15 23.96 3.28
C PHE A 110 2.28 24.72 4.62
N GLU A 111 2.90 24.12 5.63
CA GLU A 111 3.11 24.79 6.93
C GLU A 111 4.04 26.03 6.82
N LYS A 112 5.05 25.99 5.94
CA LYS A 112 5.87 27.18 5.63
C LYS A 112 5.04 28.29 4.98
N GLN A 113 4.12 27.94 4.07
CA GLN A 113 3.23 28.91 3.43
C GLN A 113 2.29 29.56 4.45
N ILE A 114 1.73 28.77 5.38
CA ILE A 114 0.92 29.30 6.49
C ILE A 114 1.75 30.27 7.33
N LYS A 115 2.97 29.89 7.73
CA LYS A 115 3.84 30.78 8.51
C LYS A 115 4.14 32.08 7.78
N LYS A 116 4.40 32.03 6.48
CA LYS A 116 4.62 33.23 5.66
C LYS A 116 3.38 34.11 5.62
N ASN A 117 2.18 33.54 5.49
CA ASN A 117 0.94 34.30 5.50
C ASN A 117 0.70 35.00 6.85
N LEU A 118 1.04 34.35 7.97
CA LEU A 118 1.02 34.98 9.31
C LEU A 118 2.00 36.16 9.39
N GLU A 119 3.23 36.00 8.89
CA GLU A 119 4.23 37.07 8.85
C GLU A 119 3.79 38.26 7.96
N LEU A 120 3.00 37.99 6.92
CA LEU A 120 2.42 39.01 6.03
C LEU A 120 1.18 39.70 6.61
N GLY A 121 0.64 39.23 7.73
CA GLY A 121 -0.45 39.89 8.46
C GLY A 121 -1.75 39.10 8.57
N ALA A 122 -1.76 37.80 8.24
CA ALA A 122 -2.91 36.95 8.59
C ALA A 122 -3.09 36.92 10.12
N SER A 123 -4.34 37.06 10.58
CA SER A 123 -4.66 37.20 12.01
C SER A 123 -4.34 35.96 12.84
N ASP A 124 -4.53 34.78 12.25
CA ASP A 124 -4.42 33.47 12.87
C ASP A 124 -4.22 32.40 11.79
N ARG A 125 -4.07 31.15 12.22
CA ARG A 125 -3.83 30.01 11.32
C ARG A 125 -5.00 29.76 10.37
N GLU A 126 -6.24 30.00 10.80
CA GLU A 126 -7.44 29.77 9.97
C GLU A 126 -7.48 30.79 8.83
N ASN A 127 -7.24 32.07 9.13
CA ASN A 127 -7.14 33.12 8.13
C ASN A 127 -5.94 32.91 7.19
N ALA A 128 -4.80 32.43 7.72
CA ALA A 128 -3.64 32.09 6.89
C ALA A 128 -3.92 30.94 5.92
N ILE A 129 -4.71 29.94 6.34
CA ILE A 129 -5.18 28.85 5.47
C ILE A 129 -6.19 29.37 4.45
N GLN A 130 -7.11 30.24 4.85
CA GLN A 130 -8.07 30.85 3.94
C GLN A 130 -7.36 31.54 2.78
N TRP A 131 -6.26 32.26 3.05
CA TRP A 131 -5.44 32.88 1.99
C TRP A 131 -4.82 31.87 1.02
N VAL A 132 -4.47 30.67 1.51
CA VAL A 132 -3.99 29.58 0.63
C VAL A 132 -5.12 29.07 -0.24
N LEU A 133 -6.31 28.84 0.32
CA LEU A 133 -7.48 28.40 -0.42
C LEU A 133 -7.90 29.44 -1.47
N ASP A 134 -7.90 30.73 -1.10
CA ASP A 134 -8.22 31.83 -2.00
C ASP A 134 -7.24 31.91 -3.18
N ALA A 135 -5.94 31.73 -2.92
CA ALA A 135 -4.91 31.76 -3.97
C ALA A 135 -5.07 30.60 -4.99
N GLU A 136 -5.53 29.44 -4.53
CA GLU A 136 -5.76 28.25 -5.36
C GLU A 136 -7.20 28.16 -5.91
N GLY A 137 -8.06 29.14 -5.61
CA GLY A 137 -9.46 29.15 -6.07
C GLY A 137 -10.36 28.11 -5.38
N LEU A 138 -9.99 27.68 -4.17
CA LEU A 138 -10.65 26.61 -3.40
C LEU A 138 -11.55 27.15 -2.27
N THR A 139 -11.77 28.46 -2.17
CA THR A 139 -12.55 29.10 -1.09
C THR A 139 -13.93 28.51 -0.88
N GLU A 140 -14.63 28.17 -1.97
CA GLU A 140 -16.00 27.64 -1.94
C GLU A 140 -16.04 26.11 -1.98
N GLU A 141 -14.88 25.45 -2.01
CA GLU A 141 -14.78 24.00 -2.02
C GLU A 141 -15.11 23.43 -0.63
N LYS A 142 -15.95 22.40 -0.60
CA LYS A 142 -16.38 21.70 0.62
C LYS A 142 -15.80 20.29 0.71
N ASP A 143 -15.38 19.72 -0.41
CA ASP A 143 -14.68 18.46 -0.46
C ASP A 143 -13.24 18.65 0.04
N THR A 144 -13.04 18.35 1.32
CA THR A 144 -11.72 18.41 1.96
C THR A 144 -10.70 17.48 1.30
N GLY A 145 -11.16 16.39 0.68
CA GLY A 145 -10.31 15.50 -0.09
C GLY A 145 -9.81 16.17 -1.37
N TYR A 146 -10.68 16.85 -2.10
CA TYR A 146 -10.29 17.62 -3.28
C TYR A 146 -9.33 18.78 -2.94
N ILE A 147 -9.53 19.43 -1.79
CA ILE A 147 -8.60 20.44 -1.26
C ILE A 147 -7.23 19.81 -1.00
N CYS A 148 -7.17 18.67 -0.28
CA CYS A 148 -5.92 17.96 -0.05
C CYS A 148 -5.22 17.60 -1.37
N TYR A 149 -5.94 17.02 -2.34
CA TYR A 149 -5.39 16.69 -3.65
C TYR A 149 -4.79 17.90 -4.36
N THR A 150 -5.51 19.02 -4.39
CA THR A 150 -5.07 20.24 -5.08
C THR A 150 -3.83 20.85 -4.41
N LEU A 151 -3.75 20.78 -3.09
CA LEU A 151 -2.61 21.27 -2.31
C LEU A 151 -1.45 20.25 -2.21
N GLY A 152 -1.57 19.07 -2.83
CA GLY A 152 -0.56 18.01 -2.74
C GLY A 152 -0.41 17.40 -1.34
N LEU A 153 -1.44 17.53 -0.50
CA LEU A 153 -1.47 16.97 0.85
C LEU A 153 -2.07 15.57 0.85
N SER A 154 -1.59 14.72 1.75
CA SER A 154 -2.19 13.41 1.98
C SER A 154 -3.60 13.53 2.59
N TYR A 155 -4.49 12.60 2.27
CA TYR A 155 -5.90 12.63 2.69
C TYR A 155 -6.08 12.52 4.20
N ASP A 156 -5.10 11.99 4.93
CA ASP A 156 -5.12 11.99 6.39
C ASP A 156 -5.09 13.41 6.99
N LYS A 157 -4.79 14.45 6.18
CA LYS A 157 -4.80 15.87 6.55
C LYS A 157 -6.13 16.58 6.29
N GLU A 158 -7.17 15.88 5.82
CA GLU A 158 -8.50 16.48 5.59
C GLU A 158 -9.05 17.23 6.82
N TYR A 159 -8.70 16.78 8.04
CA TYR A 159 -9.14 17.42 9.28
C TYR A 159 -8.71 18.90 9.40
N ILE A 160 -7.69 19.33 8.65
CA ILE A 160 -7.24 20.73 8.61
C ILE A 160 -8.32 21.64 8.02
N PHE A 161 -9.12 21.12 7.09
CA PHE A 161 -10.11 21.88 6.33
C PHE A 161 -11.54 21.60 6.79
N LYS A 162 -11.74 20.67 7.73
CA LYS A 162 -13.05 20.41 8.33
C LYS A 162 -13.43 21.61 9.21
N THR A 163 -14.50 22.30 8.85
CA THR A 163 -15.06 23.39 9.64
C THR A 163 -15.46 22.85 11.00
N LYS A 164 -14.94 23.43 12.09
CA LYS A 164 -15.45 23.15 13.45
C LYS A 164 -16.88 23.69 13.52
N HIS A 165 -17.86 22.79 13.56
CA HIS A 165 -19.24 23.13 13.90
C HIS A 165 -19.37 23.42 15.40
#